data_AF-A0A510PIE3-F1
#
_entry.id   AF-A0A510PIE3-F1
#
_cell.length_a   1.000
_cell.length_b   1.000
_cell.length_c   1.000
_cell.angle_alpha   90.00
_cell.angle_beta   90.00
_cell.angle_gamma   90.00
#
_symmetry.space_group_name_H-M   'P 1'
#
loop_
_entity.id
_entity.type
_entity.pdbx_description
1 polymer ?
#
loop_
_entity_poly.entity_id
_entity_poly.type
_entity_poly.pdbx_seq_one_letter_code
_entity_poly.pdbx_strand_id
1 'polypeptide(L)'
;MLDGIKGVDLIAIYRQYIWLIEVKDYRQSRRTKAQDLAEEVTEKVLYTIAAMLPAKINASDKSEANFARKVLQGKQLQVVLHLEQPETHSRLFPRAINPVDVQQKLRRLIKPIAPHPKVVESTRMQSVPWSVI
;
A
#
# COMPACT_ATOMS: atom_id res chain seq x y z
N MET A 1 -24.72 1.35 2.10
CA MET A 1 -23.34 1.25 1.55
C MET A 1 -22.70 0.01 2.15
N LEU A 2 -21.69 -0.58 1.51
CA LEU A 2 -20.84 -1.54 2.21
C LEU A 2 -20.01 -0.77 3.24
N ASP A 3 -20.28 -1.01 4.52
CA ASP A 3 -19.51 -0.42 5.60
C ASP A 3 -18.12 -1.07 5.65
N GLY A 4 -17.10 -0.29 6.00
CA GLY A 4 -15.74 -0.80 6.21
C GLY A 4 -14.85 -0.91 4.97
N ILE A 5 -15.25 -0.37 3.81
CA ILE A 5 -14.35 -0.22 2.65
C ILE A 5 -13.20 0.72 3.00
N LYS A 6 -11.98 0.30 2.69
CA LYS A 6 -10.74 1.06 2.91
C LYS A 6 -9.95 1.16 1.61
N GLY A 7 -9.31 2.30 1.36
CA GLY A 7 -8.36 2.47 0.28
C GLY A 7 -6.92 2.40 0.76
N VAL A 8 -5.99 2.14 -0.16
CA VAL A 8 -4.58 2.51 0.05
C VAL A 8 -4.45 4.03 0.09
N ASP A 9 -3.42 4.54 0.76
CA ASP A 9 -3.25 5.98 0.94
C ASP A 9 -2.90 6.71 -0.38
N LEU A 10 -2.17 6.06 -1.28
CA LEU A 10 -1.71 6.65 -2.54
C LEU A 10 -1.82 5.67 -3.71
N ILE A 11 -2.20 6.21 -4.87
CA ILE A 11 -2.15 5.54 -6.16
C ILE A 11 -1.29 6.38 -7.09
N ALA A 12 -0.26 5.78 -7.70
CA ALA A 12 0.60 6.47 -8.65
C ALA A 12 0.74 5.68 -9.94
N ILE A 13 0.92 6.41 -11.05
CA ILE A 13 1.15 5.83 -12.38
C ILE A 13 2.49 6.36 -12.88
N TYR A 14 3.40 5.46 -13.20
CA TYR A 14 4.66 5.82 -13.85
C TYR A 14 4.96 4.84 -14.98
N ARG A 15 5.02 5.35 -16.22
CA ARG A 15 5.09 4.53 -17.44
C ARG A 15 3.94 3.53 -17.48
N GLN A 16 4.24 2.23 -17.51
CA GLN A 16 3.25 1.15 -17.52
C GLN A 16 2.92 0.57 -16.13
N TYR A 17 3.54 1.13 -15.08
CA TYR A 17 3.40 0.65 -13.71
C TYR A 17 2.31 1.42 -12.96
N ILE A 18 1.44 0.66 -12.31
CA ILE A 18 0.50 1.14 -11.30
C ILE A 18 1.10 0.82 -9.94
N TRP A 19 1.23 1.84 -9.09
CA TRP A 19 1.73 1.72 -7.73
C TRP A 19 0.57 1.94 -6.77
N LEU A 20 0.28 0.93 -5.95
CA LEU A 20 -0.62 1.05 -4.80
C LEU A 20 0.24 1.11 -3.55
N ILE A 21 0.17 2.23 -2.85
CA ILE A 21 1.10 2.56 -1.78
C ILE A 21 0.30 2.81 -0.51
N GLU A 22 0.58 2.03 0.53
CA GLU A 22 0.10 2.26 1.88
C GLU A 22 1.26 2.77 2.73
N VAL A 23 1.00 3.79 3.55
CA VAL A 23 2.00 4.40 4.44
C VAL A 23 1.60 4.16 5.89
N LYS A 24 2.51 3.58 6.67
CA LYS A 24 2.39 3.45 8.12
C LYS A 24 3.60 4.05 8.79
N ASP A 25 3.38 5.08 9.60
CA ASP A 25 4.43 5.68 10.43
C ASP A 25 4.22 5.34 11.90
N TYR A 26 5.04 4.42 12.42
CA TYR A 26 5.03 4.02 13.82
C TYR A 26 6.15 4.66 14.65
N ARG A 27 6.83 5.68 14.12
CA ARG A 27 7.88 6.40 14.87
C ARG A 27 7.31 7.18 16.06
N GLN A 28 6.10 7.75 15.90
CA GLN A 28 5.45 8.57 16.92
C GLN A 28 4.36 7.84 17.70
N SER A 29 3.71 6.85 17.09
CA SER A 29 2.60 6.12 17.71
C SER A 29 2.73 4.63 17.45
N ARG A 30 2.60 3.82 18.51
CA ARG A 30 2.62 2.36 18.36
C ARG A 30 1.34 1.88 17.67
N ARG A 31 1.44 0.78 16.93
CA ARG A 31 0.26 0.10 16.40
C ARG A 31 -0.64 -0.38 17.54
N THR A 32 -1.91 0.02 17.51
CA THR A 32 -2.96 -0.41 18.46
C THR A 32 -3.98 -1.36 17.84
N LYS A 33 -4.03 -1.45 16.50
CA LYS A 33 -4.94 -2.35 15.80
C LYS A 33 -4.57 -3.81 16.03
N ALA A 34 -5.57 -4.60 16.41
CA ALA A 34 -5.46 -6.05 16.59
C ALA A 34 -5.32 -6.81 15.26
N GLN A 35 -5.86 -6.27 14.16
CA GLN A 35 -5.73 -6.85 12.82
C GLN A 35 -4.25 -6.96 12.44
N ASP A 36 -3.87 -8.02 11.73
CA ASP A 36 -2.53 -8.15 11.18
C ASP A 36 -2.26 -7.08 10.11
N LEU A 37 -1.03 -6.55 10.07
CA LEU A 37 -0.68 -5.46 9.15
C LEU A 37 -0.72 -5.90 7.67
N ALA A 38 -0.24 -7.11 7.35
CA ALA A 38 -0.28 -7.62 5.98
C ALA A 38 -1.72 -7.87 5.51
N GLU A 39 -2.59 -8.34 6.40
CA GLU A 39 -4.02 -8.50 6.11
C GLU A 39 -4.71 -7.15 5.90
N GLU A 40 -4.46 -6.16 6.77
CA GLU A 40 -5.00 -4.80 6.62
C GLU A 40 -4.62 -4.18 5.26
N VAL A 41 -3.35 -4.30 4.88
CA VAL A 41 -2.85 -3.79 3.58
C VAL A 41 -3.47 -4.57 2.42
N THR A 42 -3.62 -5.88 2.55
CA THR A 42 -4.24 -6.73 1.51
C THR A 42 -5.69 -6.30 1.26
N GLU A 43 -6.49 -6.09 2.31
CA GLU A 43 -7.86 -5.59 2.20
C GLU A 43 -7.90 -4.26 1.46
N LYS A 44 -7.08 -3.30 1.89
CA LYS A 44 -6.98 -1.97 1.26
C LYS A 44 -6.62 -2.05 -0.22
N VAL A 45 -5.68 -2.91 -0.59
CA VAL A 45 -5.29 -3.15 -1.99
C VAL A 45 -6.46 -3.70 -2.80
N LEU A 46 -7.12 -4.76 -2.29
CA LEU A 46 -8.24 -5.40 -2.98
C LEU A 46 -9.41 -4.45 -3.19
N TYR A 47 -9.79 -3.70 -2.15
CA TYR A 47 -10.84 -2.69 -2.24
C TYR A 47 -10.50 -1.57 -3.20
N THR A 48 -9.26 -1.10 -3.21
CA THR A 48 -8.81 -0.09 -4.17
C THR A 48 -8.95 -0.59 -5.59
N ILE A 49 -8.47 -1.80 -5.90
CA ILE A 49 -8.58 -2.40 -7.24
C ILE A 49 -10.05 -2.57 -7.64
N ALA A 50 -10.88 -3.09 -6.74
CA ALA A 50 -12.30 -3.29 -6.98
C ALA A 50 -13.03 -1.97 -7.26
N ALA A 51 -12.59 -0.87 -6.65
CA ALA A 51 -13.17 0.46 -6.86
C ALA A 51 -12.76 1.11 -8.19
N MET A 52 -11.66 0.69 -8.84
CA MET A 52 -11.18 1.34 -10.07
C MET A 52 -12.15 1.18 -11.24
N LEU A 53 -12.78 0.01 -11.41
CA LEU A 53 -13.75 -0.22 -12.48
C LEU A 53 -15.00 0.66 -12.35
N PRO A 54 -15.72 0.68 -11.21
CA PRO A 54 -16.86 1.58 -11.06
C PRO A 54 -16.43 3.05 -11.11
N ALA A 55 -15.27 3.44 -10.59
CA ALA A 55 -14.77 4.82 -10.71
C ALA A 55 -14.58 5.23 -12.18
N LYS A 56 -14.02 4.36 -13.03
CA LYS A 56 -13.87 4.61 -14.47
C LYS A 56 -15.21 4.90 -15.18
N ILE A 57 -16.28 4.21 -14.76
CA ILE A 57 -17.58 4.21 -15.44
C ILE A 57 -18.51 5.29 -14.86
N ASN A 58 -18.56 5.40 -13.54
CA ASN A 58 -19.62 6.09 -12.80
C ASN A 58 -19.13 7.27 -11.95
N ALA A 59 -17.83 7.56 -11.87
CA ALA A 59 -17.38 8.71 -11.08
C ALA A 59 -17.99 10.00 -11.62
N SER A 60 -18.55 10.80 -10.71
CA SER A 60 -19.11 12.11 -11.00
C SER A 60 -18.02 13.12 -11.33
N ASP A 61 -16.84 12.97 -10.73
CA ASP A 61 -15.65 13.74 -11.07
C ASP A 61 -14.95 13.13 -12.29
N LYS A 62 -14.84 13.93 -13.37
CA LYS A 62 -14.17 13.53 -14.60
C LYS A 62 -12.68 13.24 -14.40
N SER A 63 -12.03 13.92 -13.48
CA SER A 63 -10.62 13.71 -13.15
C SER A 63 -10.41 12.33 -12.50
N GLU A 64 -11.28 11.94 -11.57
CA GLU A 64 -11.30 10.60 -10.97
C GLU A 64 -11.59 9.52 -12.02
N ALA A 65 -12.61 9.72 -12.87
CA ALA A 65 -12.93 8.80 -13.95
C ALA A 65 -11.75 8.62 -14.92
N ASN A 66 -11.10 9.72 -15.30
CA ASN A 66 -9.92 9.72 -16.17
C ASN A 66 -8.73 9.03 -15.51
N PHE A 67 -8.51 9.27 -14.22
CA PHE A 67 -7.44 8.64 -13.46
C PHE A 67 -7.66 7.13 -13.35
N ALA A 68 -8.86 6.69 -12.99
CA ALA A 68 -9.24 5.27 -12.95
C ALA A 68 -9.08 4.59 -14.31
N ARG A 69 -9.40 5.28 -15.42
CA ARG A 69 -9.10 4.77 -16.78
C ARG A 69 -7.62 4.54 -16.99
N LYS A 70 -6.76 5.49 -16.61
CA LYS A 70 -5.31 5.34 -16.71
C LYS A 70 -4.81 4.20 -15.83
N VAL A 71 -5.36 4.04 -14.63
CA VAL A 71 -5.03 2.92 -13.73
C VAL A 71 -5.33 1.58 -14.40
N LEU A 72 -6.53 1.42 -14.95
CA LEU A 72 -6.96 0.19 -15.61
C LEU A 72 -6.27 -0.10 -16.96
N GLN A 73 -5.57 0.88 -17.53
CA GLN A 73 -4.71 0.71 -18.72
C GLN A 73 -3.28 0.28 -18.35
N GLY A 74 -2.90 0.36 -17.07
CA GLY A 74 -1.59 -0.08 -16.61
C GLY A 74 -1.37 -1.58 -16.86
N LYS A 75 -0.11 -1.94 -17.11
CA LYS A 75 0.27 -3.33 -17.46
C LYS A 75 0.93 -4.07 -16.31
N GLN A 76 1.45 -3.34 -15.33
CA GLN A 76 2.18 -3.93 -14.21
C GLN A 76 1.71 -3.29 -12.90
N LEU A 77 1.17 -4.10 -12.01
CA LEU A 77 0.76 -3.67 -10.68
C LEU A 77 1.90 -3.89 -9.69
N GLN A 78 2.21 -2.86 -8.90
CA GLN A 78 3.18 -2.88 -7.81
C GLN A 78 2.47 -2.46 -6.53
N VAL A 79 2.67 -3.24 -5.46
CA VAL A 79 2.14 -2.93 -4.13
C VAL A 79 3.33 -2.61 -3.23
N VAL A 80 3.26 -1.47 -2.55
CA VAL A 80 4.30 -1.03 -1.63
C VAL A 80 3.66 -0.67 -0.29
N LEU A 81 4.18 -1.26 0.78
CA LEU A 81 3.96 -0.80 2.15
C LEU A 81 5.19 0.02 2.56
N HIS A 82 5.00 1.32 2.74
CA HIS A 82 5.99 2.21 3.32
C HIS A 82 5.84 2.21 4.84
N LEU A 83 6.72 1.49 5.54
CA LEU A 83 6.64 1.21 6.96
C LEU A 83 7.77 1.91 7.71
N GLU A 84 7.49 3.09 8.26
CA GLU A 84 8.43 3.79 9.13
C GLU A 84 8.35 3.23 10.55
N GLN A 85 9.51 2.95 11.13
CA GLN A 85 9.67 2.52 12.51
C GLN A 85 10.84 3.27 13.17
N PRO A 86 10.85 3.41 14.50
CA PRO A 86 12.00 3.96 15.21
C PRO A 86 13.29 3.19 14.86
N GLU A 87 14.39 3.92 14.63
CA GLU A 87 15.70 3.32 14.34
C GLU A 87 16.33 2.71 15.60
N THR A 88 16.26 3.43 16.71
CA THR A 88 16.79 2.98 18.01
C THR A 88 15.76 2.13 18.74
N HIS A 89 16.16 0.94 19.19
CA HIS A 89 15.43 0.12 20.17
C HIS A 89 15.39 0.82 21.53
N SER A 90 14.64 1.90 21.66
CA SER A 90 14.36 2.48 22.97
C SER A 90 13.25 1.68 23.64
N ARG A 91 13.25 1.58 24.98
CA ARG A 91 12.12 0.97 25.74
C ARG A 91 10.78 1.66 25.42
N LEU A 92 10.82 2.95 25.08
CA LEU A 92 9.65 3.76 24.74
C LEU A 92 9.15 3.51 23.31
N PHE A 93 10.02 3.18 22.36
CA PHE A 93 9.67 2.94 20.96
C PHE A 93 10.47 1.77 20.35
N PRO A 94 10.12 0.52 20.67
CA PRO A 94 10.79 -0.65 20.09
C PRO A 94 10.35 -0.89 18.64
N ARG A 95 11.25 -1.41 17.80
CA ARG A 95 10.87 -2.09 16.54
C ARG A 95 10.08 -3.34 16.87
N ALA A 96 8.75 -3.23 16.83
CA ALA A 96 7.85 -4.34 17.12
C ALA A 96 7.51 -5.16 15.87
N ILE A 97 7.71 -4.60 14.68
CA ILE A 97 7.29 -5.22 13.42
C ILE A 97 8.53 -5.56 12.59
N ASN A 98 8.68 -6.83 12.23
CA ASN A 98 9.71 -7.27 11.32
C ASN A 98 9.26 -7.06 9.86
N PRO A 99 9.89 -6.16 9.08
CA PRO A 99 9.49 -5.88 7.70
C PRO A 99 9.58 -7.11 6.78
N VAL A 100 10.52 -8.03 7.05
CA VAL A 100 10.70 -9.25 6.24
C VAL A 100 9.51 -10.17 6.40
N ASP A 101 9.03 -10.37 7.64
CA ASP A 101 7.88 -11.23 7.93
C ASP A 101 6.61 -10.66 7.31
N VAL A 102 6.41 -9.33 7.41
CA VAL A 102 5.30 -8.64 6.76
C VAL A 102 5.37 -8.79 5.25
N GLN A 103 6.54 -8.63 4.63
CA GLN A 103 6.70 -8.78 3.18
C GLN A 103 6.43 -10.20 2.72
N GLN A 104 6.90 -11.21 3.46
CA GLN A 104 6.63 -12.63 3.17
C GLN A 104 5.13 -12.94 3.27
N LYS A 105 4.47 -12.47 4.33
CA LYS A 105 3.02 -12.66 4.51
C LYS A 105 2.22 -11.95 3.43
N LEU A 106 2.55 -10.69 3.11
CA LEU A 106 1.96 -9.95 1.99
C LEU A 106 2.12 -10.72 0.69
N ARG A 107 3.34 -11.16 0.37
CA ARG A 107 3.59 -11.93 -0.85
C ARG A 107 2.72 -13.19 -0.93
N ARG A 108 2.48 -13.88 0.18
CA ARG A 108 1.58 -15.04 0.23
C ARG A 108 0.14 -14.66 -0.06
N LEU A 109 -0.36 -13.56 0.52
CA LEU A 109 -1.75 -13.13 0.42
C LEU A 109 -2.10 -12.58 -0.96
N ILE A 110 -1.24 -11.75 -1.56
CA ILE A 110 -1.53 -11.04 -2.81
C ILE A 110 -0.77 -11.59 -4.03
N LYS A 111 -0.11 -12.76 -3.93
CA LYS A 111 0.66 -13.38 -5.02
C LYS A 111 -0.05 -13.38 -6.38
N PRO A 112 -1.35 -13.73 -6.48
CA PRO A 112 -2.05 -13.81 -7.77
C PRO A 112 -2.26 -12.44 -8.43
N ILE A 113 -2.16 -11.34 -7.66
CA ILE A 113 -2.52 -9.99 -8.08
C ILE A 113 -1.27 -9.13 -8.24
N ALA A 114 -0.38 -9.18 -7.25
CA ALA A 114 0.88 -8.46 -7.22
C ALA A 114 1.96 -9.38 -6.63
N PRO A 115 2.71 -10.12 -7.47
CA PRO A 115 3.61 -11.19 -7.02
C PRO A 115 4.88 -10.73 -6.28
N HIS A 116 5.18 -9.43 -6.35
CA HIS A 116 6.40 -8.83 -5.81
C HIS A 116 6.11 -7.59 -4.95
N PRO A 117 5.31 -7.72 -3.86
CA PRO A 117 5.08 -6.58 -2.99
C PRO A 117 6.38 -6.21 -2.26
N LYS A 118 6.55 -4.92 -1.99
CA LYS A 118 7.71 -4.40 -1.26
C LYS A 118 7.28 -3.82 0.08
N VAL A 119 8.04 -4.10 1.12
CA VAL A 119 7.97 -3.37 2.39
C VAL A 119 9.23 -2.53 2.51
N VAL A 120 9.07 -1.22 2.47
CA VAL A 120 10.18 -0.26 2.42
C VAL A 120 10.12 0.69 3.61
N GLU A 121 11.24 1.31 3.91
CA GLU A 121 11.36 2.43 4.85
C GLU A 121 12.27 3.48 4.21
N SER A 122 12.23 4.72 4.70
CA SER A 122 13.03 5.84 4.18
C SER A 122 14.53 5.51 4.11
N THR A 123 15.05 4.73 5.06
CA THR A 123 16.44 4.25 5.09
C THR A 123 16.71 3.05 4.17
N ARG A 124 15.66 2.39 3.65
CA ARG A 124 15.75 1.22 2.77
C ARG A 124 14.61 1.19 1.73
N MET A 125 14.80 1.95 0.66
CA MET A 125 13.78 2.19 -0.37
C MET A 125 13.63 1.09 -1.45
N GLN A 126 14.45 0.04 -1.44
CA GLN A 126 14.38 -1.09 -2.40
C GLN A 126 14.15 -0.69 -3.88
N SER A 127 14.81 0.39 -4.32
CA SER A 127 14.72 0.92 -5.69
C SER A 127 13.30 1.30 -6.15
N VAL A 128 12.43 1.78 -5.25
CA VAL A 128 11.19 2.46 -5.66
C VAL A 128 11.52 3.80 -6.35
N PRO A 129 10.71 4.28 -7.31
CA PRO A 129 11.05 5.44 -8.15
C PRO A 129 10.82 6.81 -7.48
N TRP A 130 10.67 6.85 -6.16
CA TRP A 130 10.50 8.09 -5.38
C TRP A 130 11.45 8.11 -4.19
N SER A 131 11.69 9.31 -3.66
CA SER A 131 12.40 9.54 -2.41
C SER A 131 11.44 9.99 -1.32
N VAL A 132 11.80 9.73 -0.07
CA VAL A 132 11.20 10.36 1.11
C VAL A 132 12.25 11.30 1.69
N ILE A 133 11.86 12.54 1.96
CA ILE A 133 12.73 13.61 2.47
C ILE A 133 12.36 13.89 3.92
#